data_AF-A0A0X8JRB5-F1
#
_entry.id   AF-A0A0X8JRB5-F1
#
_cell.length_a   1.000
_cell.length_b   1.000
_cell.length_c   1.000
_cell.angle_alpha   90.00
_cell.angle_beta   90.00
_cell.angle_gamma   90.00
#
_symmetry.space_group_name_H-M   'P 1'
#
loop_
_entity.id
_entity.type
_entity.pdbx_description
1 polymer ?
#
loop_
_entity_poly.entity_id
_entity_poly.type
_entity_poly.pdbx_seq_one_letter_code
_entity_poly.pdbx_strand_id
1 'polypeptide(L)'
;MEPVESYISAVAMKDGNIVKKGDPILCLHTILEKFEEDFLRSQQNLLAAFQVALETEYAKWNAESTARAERVLSSSLAAAKKDADTVFRAAADEELALLGAALNEKLEEVKGYQISAKRIAVLSFICALLFLLSVVGMFLKL
;
A
#
# COMPACT_ATOMS: atom_id res chain seq x y z
N MET A 1 13.62 -36.42 -44.27
CA MET A 1 12.74 -37.59 -44.49
C MET A 1 12.71 -37.83 -45.99
N GLU A 2 12.92 -39.06 -46.43
CA GLU A 2 12.75 -39.38 -47.86
C GLU A 2 11.27 -39.27 -48.24
N PRO A 3 10.96 -38.83 -49.47
CA PRO A 3 9.58 -38.76 -49.96
C PRO A 3 8.93 -40.14 -49.91
N VAL A 4 7.65 -40.20 -49.56
CA VAL A 4 6.89 -41.46 -49.38
C VAL A 4 6.86 -42.27 -50.67
N GLU A 5 6.94 -41.60 -51.82
CA GLU A 5 7.07 -42.19 -53.15
C GLU A 5 8.33 -43.06 -53.30
N SER A 6 9.42 -42.73 -52.59
CA SER A 6 10.67 -43.52 -52.53
C SER A 6 10.40 -44.88 -51.88
N TYR A 7 9.68 -44.88 -50.75
CA TYR A 7 9.32 -46.09 -50.03
C TYR A 7 8.31 -46.95 -50.79
N ILE A 8 7.31 -46.32 -51.43
CA ILE A 8 6.34 -47.04 -52.26
C ILE A 8 7.04 -47.72 -53.45
N SER A 9 8.00 -47.03 -54.08
CA SER A 9 8.79 -47.59 -55.19
C SER A 9 9.72 -48.72 -54.75
N ALA A 10 10.32 -48.62 -53.56
CA ALA A 10 11.17 -49.67 -52.99
C ALA A 10 10.38 -50.96 -52.66
N VAL A 11 9.16 -50.83 -52.15
CA VAL A 11 8.27 -51.98 -51.91
C VAL A 11 7.83 -52.62 -53.22
N ALA A 12 7.45 -51.81 -54.23
CA ALA A 12 7.08 -52.28 -55.55
C ALA A 12 8.21 -53.07 -56.25
N MET A 13 9.46 -52.59 -56.13
CA MET A 13 10.64 -53.27 -56.67
C MET A 13 10.95 -54.60 -55.98
N LYS A 14 10.71 -54.70 -54.67
CA LYS A 14 11.02 -55.89 -53.88
C LYS A 14 10.01 -57.03 -54.09
N ASP A 15 8.73 -56.69 -54.25
CA ASP A 15 7.65 -57.68 -54.39
C ASP A 15 7.29 -57.99 -55.86
N GLY A 16 7.94 -57.32 -56.83
CA GLY A 16 7.74 -57.54 -58.27
C GLY A 16 6.39 -57.05 -58.82
N ASN A 17 5.60 -56.36 -58.00
CA ASN A 17 4.28 -55.84 -58.36
C ASN A 17 4.35 -54.40 -58.85
N ILE A 18 3.69 -54.14 -59.98
CA ILE A 18 3.50 -52.77 -60.50
C ILE A 18 2.35 -52.15 -59.70
N VAL A 19 2.65 -51.11 -58.92
CA VAL A 19 1.65 -50.33 -58.18
C VAL A 19 0.75 -49.62 -59.18
N LYS A 20 -0.54 -50.00 -59.21
CA LYS A 20 -1.55 -49.43 -60.12
C LYS A 20 -2.47 -48.46 -59.38
N LYS A 21 -3.14 -47.56 -60.11
CA LYS A 21 -4.17 -46.68 -59.58
C LYS A 21 -5.34 -47.54 -59.03
N GLY A 22 -5.41 -47.73 -57.71
CA GLY A 22 -6.31 -48.66 -57.03
C GLY A 22 -5.61 -49.74 -56.19
N ASP A 23 -4.29 -49.74 -56.12
CA ASP A 23 -3.51 -50.62 -55.23
C ASP A 23 -3.83 -50.31 -53.75
N PRO A 24 -4.07 -51.33 -52.91
CA PRO A 24 -4.31 -51.15 -51.47
C PRO A 24 -3.26 -50.30 -50.75
N ILE A 25 -1.99 -50.35 -51.19
CA ILE A 25 -0.90 -49.54 -50.61
C ILE A 25 -1.13 -48.04 -50.83
N LEU A 26 -1.59 -47.66 -52.04
CA LEU A 26 -1.93 -46.27 -52.35
C LEU A 26 -3.19 -45.82 -51.61
N CYS A 27 -4.20 -46.69 -51.49
CA CYS A 27 -5.39 -46.38 -50.68
C CYS A 27 -5.05 -46.16 -49.21
N LEU A 28 -4.17 -46.99 -48.63
CA LEU A 28 -3.71 -46.83 -47.26
C LEU A 28 -2.92 -45.52 -47.08
N HIS A 29 -2.07 -45.17 -48.06
CA HIS A 29 -1.35 -43.89 -48.04
C HIS A 29 -2.31 -42.69 -48.04
N THR A 30 -3.33 -42.68 -48.90
CA THR A 30 -4.33 -41.61 -48.92
C THR A 30 -5.12 -41.53 -47.61
N ILE A 31 -5.48 -42.68 -47.01
CA ILE A 31 -6.12 -42.71 -45.69
C ILE A 31 -5.20 -42.12 -44.63
N LEU A 32 -3.91 -42.47 -44.66
CA LEU A 32 -2.93 -42.01 -43.68
C LEU A 32 -2.69 -40.50 -43.80
N GLU A 33 -2.61 -39.95 -45.02
CA GLU A 33 -2.54 -38.50 -45.24
C GLU A 33 -3.76 -37.78 -44.67
N LYS A 34 -4.97 -38.29 -44.93
CA LYS A 34 -6.20 -37.71 -44.38
C LYS A 34 -6.25 -37.81 -42.86
N PHE A 35 -5.81 -38.93 -42.31
CA PHE A 35 -5.71 -39.10 -40.86
C PHE A 35 -4.70 -38.13 -40.24
N GLU A 36 -3.55 -37.91 -40.88
CA GLU A 36 -2.55 -36.96 -40.41
C GLU A 36 -3.07 -35.52 -40.46
N GLU A 37 -3.75 -35.13 -41.54
CA GLU A 37 -4.43 -33.83 -41.66
C GLU A 37 -5.46 -33.62 -40.54
N ASP A 38 -6.32 -34.62 -40.31
CA ASP A 38 -7.36 -34.57 -39.26
C ASP A 38 -6.75 -34.56 -37.86
N PHE A 39 -5.69 -35.35 -37.63
CA PHE A 39 -4.98 -35.38 -36.37
C PHE A 39 -4.32 -34.03 -36.07
N LEU A 40 -3.65 -33.44 -37.06
CA LEU A 40 -3.00 -32.14 -36.92
C LEU A 40 -4.03 -31.03 -36.66
N ARG A 41 -5.17 -31.06 -37.36
CA ARG A 41 -6.29 -30.15 -37.10
C ARG A 41 -6.87 -30.33 -35.68
N SER A 42 -7.02 -31.56 -35.23
CA SER A 42 -7.49 -31.86 -33.87
C SER A 42 -6.52 -31.32 -32.81
N GLN A 43 -5.21 -31.52 -33.00
CA GLN A 43 -4.20 -30.98 -32.10
C GLN A 43 -4.18 -29.45 -32.10
N GLN A 44 -4.34 -28.79 -33.25
CA GLN A 44 -4.44 -27.33 -33.33
C GLN A 44 -5.66 -26.80 -32.57
N ASN A 45 -6.81 -27.45 -32.70
CA ASN A 45 -8.02 -27.07 -31.97
C ASN A 45 -7.84 -27.24 -30.46
N LEU A 46 -7.20 -28.33 -30.04
CA LEU A 46 -6.89 -28.56 -28.63
C LEU A 46 -5.94 -27.49 -28.07
N LEU A 47 -4.91 -27.12 -28.83
CA LEU A 47 -3.97 -26.05 -28.49
C LEU A 47 -4.67 -24.69 -28.36
N ALA A 48 -5.56 -24.36 -29.30
CA ALA A 48 -6.34 -23.13 -29.23
C ALA A 48 -7.25 -23.11 -27.98
N ALA A 49 -7.94 -24.21 -27.67
CA ALA A 49 -8.77 -24.32 -26.48
C ALA A 49 -7.94 -24.20 -25.19
N PHE A 50 -6.76 -24.82 -25.16
CA PHE A 50 -5.84 -24.74 -24.03
C PHE A 50 -5.33 -23.31 -23.82
N GLN A 51 -4.97 -22.60 -24.90
CA GLN A 51 -4.55 -21.21 -24.82
C GLN A 51 -5.67 -20.31 -24.26
N VAL A 52 -6.90 -20.47 -24.75
CA VAL A 52 -8.05 -19.70 -24.23
C VAL A 52 -8.30 -19.97 -22.75
N ALA A 53 -8.19 -21.24 -22.32
CA ALA A 53 -8.33 -21.58 -20.90
C ALA A 53 -7.24 -20.94 -20.04
N LEU A 54 -5.99 -20.93 -20.51
CA LEU A 54 -4.87 -20.28 -19.82
C LEU A 54 -5.07 -18.77 -19.72
N GLU A 55 -5.47 -18.10 -20.81
CA GLU A 55 -5.72 -16.66 -20.81
C GLU A 55 -6.86 -16.30 -19.84
N THR A 56 -7.90 -17.14 -19.78
CA THR A 56 -9.02 -16.95 -18.86
C THR A 56 -8.58 -17.08 -17.40
N GLU A 57 -7.86 -18.15 -17.06
CA GLU A 57 -7.42 -18.37 -15.68
C GLU A 57 -6.36 -17.35 -15.27
N TYR A 58 -5.47 -16.95 -16.18
CA TYR A 58 -4.50 -15.89 -15.94
C TYR A 58 -5.19 -14.55 -15.69
N ALA A 59 -6.18 -14.18 -16.50
CA ALA A 59 -6.93 -12.94 -16.32
C ALA A 59 -7.63 -12.91 -14.95
N LYS A 60 -8.23 -14.04 -14.54
CA LYS A 60 -8.86 -14.20 -13.24
C LYS A 60 -7.84 -14.09 -12.09
N TRP A 61 -6.73 -14.81 -12.19
CA TRP A 61 -5.65 -14.75 -11.20
C TRP A 61 -5.07 -13.34 -11.08
N ASN A 62 -4.87 -12.65 -12.21
CA ASN A 62 -4.39 -11.28 -12.22
C ASN A 62 -5.35 -10.35 -11.49
N ALA A 63 -6.65 -10.42 -11.83
CA ALA A 63 -7.67 -9.61 -11.17
C ALA A 63 -7.75 -9.89 -9.65
N GLU A 64 -7.69 -11.17 -9.24
CA GLU A 64 -7.70 -11.55 -7.83
C GLU A 64 -6.45 -11.08 -7.09
N SER A 65 -5.28 -11.22 -7.72
CA SER A 65 -4.00 -10.74 -7.18
C SER A 65 -4.01 -9.22 -6.98
N THR A 66 -4.48 -8.45 -7.97
CA THR A 66 -4.63 -7.00 -7.86
C THR A 66 -5.60 -6.63 -6.75
N ALA A 67 -6.78 -7.24 -6.69
CA ALA A 67 -7.76 -6.97 -5.64
C ALA A 67 -7.21 -7.31 -4.24
N ARG A 68 -6.42 -8.38 -4.11
CA ARG A 68 -5.76 -8.74 -2.85
C ARG A 68 -4.68 -7.73 -2.47
N ALA A 69 -3.87 -7.28 -3.42
CA ALA A 69 -2.85 -6.25 -3.21
C ALA A 69 -3.48 -4.92 -2.76
N GLU A 70 -4.55 -4.47 -3.43
CA GLU A 70 -5.30 -3.27 -3.05
C GLU A 70 -5.90 -3.38 -1.65
N ARG A 71 -6.50 -4.52 -1.31
CA ARG A 71 -7.07 -4.75 0.02
C ARG A 71 -6.00 -4.68 1.11
N VAL A 72 -4.86 -5.34 0.91
CA VAL A 72 -3.75 -5.32 1.85
C VAL A 72 -3.21 -3.90 1.98
N LEU A 73 -2.95 -3.22 0.86
CA LEU A 73 -2.44 -1.85 0.85
C LEU A 73 -3.40 -0.87 1.53
N SER A 74 -4.70 -0.98 1.29
CA SER A 74 -5.72 -0.16 1.96
C SER A 74 -5.77 -0.42 3.47
N SER A 75 -5.67 -1.68 3.89
CA SER A 75 -5.64 -2.06 5.31
C SER A 75 -4.39 -1.51 6.00
N SER A 76 -3.22 -1.71 5.38
CA SER A 76 -1.94 -1.19 5.86
C SER A 76 -1.94 0.33 5.92
N LEU A 77 -2.49 1.03 4.93
CA LEU A 77 -2.60 2.49 4.93
C LEU A 77 -3.55 2.98 6.03
N ALA A 78 -4.68 2.31 6.25
CA ALA A 78 -5.60 2.66 7.33
C ALA A 78 -4.96 2.46 8.71
N ALA A 79 -4.22 1.36 8.91
CA ALA A 79 -3.45 1.13 10.12
C ALA A 79 -2.36 2.21 10.31
N ALA A 80 -1.58 2.50 9.28
CA ALA A 80 -0.54 3.53 9.33
C ALA A 80 -1.10 4.92 9.65
N LYS A 81 -2.26 5.29 9.09
CA LYS A 81 -2.93 6.55 9.43
C LYS A 81 -3.37 6.59 10.89
N LYS A 82 -3.94 5.50 11.39
CA LYS A 82 -4.35 5.39 12.79
C LYS A 82 -3.14 5.52 13.73
N ASP A 83 -2.04 4.86 13.41
CA ASP A 83 -0.80 4.93 14.20
C ASP A 83 -0.17 6.33 14.11
N ALA A 84 -0.22 6.98 12.96
CA ALA A 84 0.21 8.37 12.83
C ALA A 84 -0.64 9.30 13.70
N ASP A 85 -1.98 9.17 13.66
CA ASP A 85 -2.90 9.98 14.47
C ASP A 85 -2.66 9.79 15.97
N THR A 86 -2.38 8.56 16.44
CA THR A 86 -2.08 8.32 17.86
C THR A 86 -0.74 8.94 18.26
N VAL A 87 0.29 8.82 17.42
CA VAL A 87 1.60 9.43 17.67
C VAL A 87 1.49 10.96 17.67
N PHE A 88 0.78 11.56 16.71
CA PHE A 88 0.59 13.01 16.67
C PHE A 88 -0.19 13.54 17.86
N ARG A 89 -1.25 12.83 18.30
CA ARG A 89 -2.00 13.22 19.50
C ARG A 89 -1.14 13.13 20.75
N ALA A 90 -0.38 12.05 20.91
CA ALA A 90 0.52 11.90 22.05
C ALA A 90 1.58 13.01 22.08
N ALA A 91 2.19 13.33 20.93
CA ALA A 91 3.16 14.42 20.83
C ALA A 91 2.54 15.80 21.11
N ALA A 92 1.33 16.06 20.59
CA ALA A 92 0.62 17.32 20.83
C ALA A 92 0.23 17.48 22.31
N ASP A 93 -0.24 16.40 22.96
CA ASP A 93 -0.59 16.41 24.39
C ASP A 93 0.65 16.64 25.26
N GLU A 94 1.79 16.04 24.91
CA GLU A 94 3.07 16.26 25.60
C GLU A 94 3.54 17.72 25.45
N GLU A 95 3.50 18.27 24.23
CA GLU A 95 3.89 19.66 23.97
C GLU A 95 2.95 20.65 24.69
N LEU A 96 1.63 20.40 24.67
CA LEU A 96 0.66 21.20 25.41
C LEU A 96 0.89 21.16 26.93
N ALA A 97 1.27 20.00 27.47
CA ALA A 97 1.60 19.85 28.88
C ALA A 97 2.86 20.66 29.25
N LEU A 98 3.91 20.61 28.43
CA LEU A 98 5.13 21.40 28.61
C LEU A 98 4.85 22.90 28.50
N LEU A 99 4.07 23.31 27.50
CA LEU A 99 3.67 24.70 27.31
C LEU A 99 2.83 25.21 28.49
N GLY A 100 1.89 24.39 28.96
CA GLY A 100 1.06 24.69 30.12
C GLY A 100 1.89 24.86 31.40
N ALA A 101 2.88 23.99 31.62
CA ALA A 101 3.80 24.12 32.75
C ALA A 101 4.62 25.41 32.67
N ALA A 102 5.19 25.73 31.50
CA ALA A 102 5.95 26.96 31.29
C ALA A 102 5.09 28.22 31.47
N LEU A 103 3.85 28.21 30.96
CA LEU A 103 2.90 29.32 31.14
C LEU A 103 2.50 29.49 32.60
N ASN A 104 2.26 28.39 33.32
CA ASN A 104 1.90 28.45 34.72
C ASN A 104 3.05 29.02 35.58
N GLU A 105 4.29 28.61 35.30
CA GLU A 105 5.49 29.18 35.93
C GLU A 105 5.56 30.70 35.71
N LYS A 106 5.38 31.16 34.46
CA LYS A 106 5.36 32.61 34.16
C LYS A 106 4.19 33.34 34.80
N LEU A 107 3.03 32.70 34.92
CA LEU A 107 1.87 33.28 35.59
C LEU A 107 2.11 33.42 37.10
N GLU A 108 2.77 32.44 37.73
CA GLU A 108 3.18 32.54 39.13
C GLU A 108 4.21 33.65 39.34
N GLU A 109 5.17 33.80 38.44
CA GLU A 109 6.16 34.88 38.47
C GLU A 109 5.46 36.26 38.47
N VAL A 110 4.50 36.46 37.55
CA VAL A 110 3.70 37.70 37.45
C VAL A 110 2.83 37.93 38.69
N LYS A 111 2.18 36.90 39.23
CA LYS A 111 1.42 36.99 40.49
C LYS A 111 2.32 37.38 41.67
N GLY A 112 3.55 36.87 41.72
CA GLY A 112 4.55 37.23 42.72
C GLY A 112 4.91 38.72 42.70
N TYR A 113 5.08 39.30 41.50
CA TYR A 113 5.27 40.75 41.36
C TYR A 113 4.06 41.55 41.84
N GLN A 114 2.84 41.09 41.54
CA GLN A 114 1.62 41.78 41.98
C GLN A 114 1.46 41.76 43.52
N ILE A 115 1.80 40.65 44.17
CA ILE A 115 1.78 40.55 45.65
C ILE A 115 2.85 41.47 46.26
N SER A 116 4.04 41.51 45.66
CA SER A 116 5.15 42.35 46.14
C SER A 116 4.82 43.84 45.99
N ALA A 117 4.22 44.24 44.86
CA ALA A 117 3.74 45.60 44.63
C ALA A 117 2.66 46.00 45.66
N LYS A 118 1.70 45.11 45.97
CA LYS A 118 0.69 45.36 47.02
C LYS A 118 1.32 45.56 48.40
N ARG A 119 2.33 44.76 48.76
CA ARG A 119 3.04 44.91 50.05
C ARG A 119 3.80 46.23 50.13
N ILE A 120 4.49 46.62 49.06
CA ILE A 120 5.20 47.91 48.98
C ILE A 120 4.20 49.07 49.08
N ALA A 121 3.05 48.99 48.42
CA ALA A 121 1.99 50.00 48.52
C ALA A 121 1.47 50.14 49.95
N VAL A 122 1.18 49.04 50.65
CA VAL A 122 0.75 49.07 52.06
C VAL A 122 1.84 49.65 52.96
N LEU A 123 3.10 49.26 52.77
CA LEU A 123 4.22 49.80 53.54
C LEU A 123 4.38 51.31 53.30
N SER A 124 4.29 51.76 52.05
CA SER A 124 4.35 53.18 51.70
C SER A 124 3.21 53.99 52.34
N PHE A 125 2.01 53.39 52.43
CA PHE A 125 0.85 54.01 53.08
C PHE A 125 1.06 54.15 54.59
N ILE A 126 1.62 53.12 55.25
CA ILE A 126 1.96 53.18 56.68
C ILE A 126 3.05 54.24 56.93
N CYS A 127 4.08 54.30 56.11
CA CYS A 127 5.12 55.33 56.20
C CYS A 127 4.54 56.74 56.05
N ALA A 128 3.63 56.96 55.10
CA ALA A 128 2.96 58.24 54.93
C ALA A 128 2.10 58.62 56.15
N LEU A 129 1.40 57.66 56.75
CA LEU A 129 0.61 57.87 57.97
C LEU A 129 1.49 58.27 59.16
N LEU A 130 2.61 57.56 59.36
CA LEU A 130 3.59 57.89 60.41
C LEU A 130 4.22 59.26 60.19
N PHE A 131 4.52 59.62 58.93
CA PHE A 131 5.05 60.93 58.59
C PHE A 131 4.04 62.04 58.93
N LEU A 132 2.75 61.86 58.57
CA LEU A 132 1.70 62.81 58.94
C LEU A 132 1.53 62.95 60.45
N LEU A 133 1.52 61.84 61.19
CA LEU A 133 1.46 61.86 62.66
C LEU A 133 2.65 62.59 63.28
N SER A 134 3.86 62.39 62.74
CA SER A 134 5.07 63.07 63.19
C SER A 134 5.00 64.58 62.94
N VAL A 135 4.56 65.00 61.75
CA VAL A 135 4.39 66.41 61.40
C VAL A 135 3.34 67.07 62.29
N VAL A 136 2.17 66.44 62.50
CA VAL A 136 1.13 66.96 63.41
C VAL A 136 1.65 67.06 64.85
N GLY A 137 2.39 66.06 65.33
CA GLY A 137 3.01 66.11 66.66
C GLY A 137 4.05 67.22 66.81
N MET A 138 4.75 67.56 65.73
CA MET A 138 5.69 68.69 65.70
C MET A 138 4.96 70.04 65.75
N PHE A 139 3.82 70.17 65.04
CA PHE A 139 2.97 71.37 65.10
C PHE A 139 2.26 71.54 66.45
N LEU A 140 1.98 70.47 67.20
CA LEU A 140 1.34 70.54 68.52
C LEU A 140 2.30 70.85 69.67
N LYS A 141 3.62 70.79 69.42
CA LYS A 141 4.69 71.06 70.40
C LYS A 141 5.36 72.43 70.23
N LEU A 142 4.87 73.25 69.30
CA LEU A 142 5.26 74.64 69.10
C LEU A 142 4.20 75.57 69.72
#